data_AF-A0A367GQV7-F1
#
_entry.id   AF-A0A367GQV7-F1
#
_cell.length_a   1.000
_cell.length_b   1.000
_cell.length_c   1.000
_cell.angle_alpha   90.00
_cell.angle_beta   90.00
_cell.angle_gamma   90.00
#
_symmetry.space_group_name_H-M   'P 1'
#
loop_
_entity.id
_entity.type
_entity.pdbx_description
1 polymer ?
#
loop_
_entity_poly.entity_id
_entity_poly.type
_entity_poly.pdbx_seq_one_letter_code
_entity_poly.pdbx_strand_id
1 'polypeptide(L)'
;MAKLNTSLHARVHKWMNTIGFRLNASQTKDNVTVNHYFFETFNFFEKEKNNDHSKSKFLCFDMYGEKIPVRSLLDLQSAFFDNISQLK
;
A
#
# COMPACT_ATOMS: atom_id res chain seq x y z
N MET A 1 -5.95 -30.00 0.82
CA MET A 1 -4.99 -28.88 0.84
C MET A 1 -5.76 -27.61 0.53
N ALA A 2 -5.91 -26.68 1.48
CA ALA A 2 -6.81 -25.54 1.31
C ALA A 2 -6.07 -24.20 1.47
N LYS A 3 -6.48 -23.26 0.60
CA LYS A 3 -6.33 -21.79 0.68
C LYS A 3 -5.13 -21.17 -0.07
N LEU A 4 -5.22 -21.11 -1.40
CA LEU A 4 -4.43 -20.21 -2.26
C LEU A 4 -5.20 -18.94 -2.70
N ASN A 5 -6.18 -18.50 -1.91
CA ASN A 5 -6.72 -17.13 -2.03
C ASN A 5 -6.13 -16.28 -0.91
N THR A 6 -4.83 -16.00 -0.98
CA THR A 6 -4.19 -14.99 -0.14
C THR A 6 -4.81 -13.64 -0.50
N SER A 7 -5.38 -12.94 0.49
CA SER A 7 -6.04 -11.65 0.26
C SER A 7 -5.08 -10.63 -0.36
N LEU A 8 -5.63 -9.65 -1.09
CA LEU A 8 -4.84 -8.54 -1.64
C LEU A 8 -4.01 -7.87 -0.54
N HIS A 9 -4.63 -7.62 0.62
CA HIS A 9 -3.97 -7.11 1.81
C HIS A 9 -2.71 -7.91 2.18
N ALA A 10 -2.82 -9.23 2.34
CA ALA A 10 -1.69 -10.07 2.71
C ALA A 10 -0.57 -10.04 1.66
N ARG A 11 -0.92 -9.98 0.37
CA ARG A 11 0.06 -9.90 -0.73
C ARG A 11 0.79 -8.55 -0.75
N VAL A 12 0.05 -7.45 -0.57
CA VAL A 12 0.58 -6.09 -0.48
C VAL A 12 1.55 -5.97 0.70
N HIS A 13 1.11 -6.35 1.90
CA HIS A 13 1.94 -6.30 3.11
C HIS A 13 3.19 -7.17 3.01
N LYS A 14 3.07 -8.39 2.46
CA LYS A 14 4.24 -9.25 2.23
C LYS A 14 5.26 -8.60 1.30
N TRP A 15 4.81 -7.99 0.21
CA TRP A 15 5.68 -7.32 -0.74
C TRP A 15 6.31 -6.06 -0.12
N MET A 16 5.52 -5.22 0.56
CA MET A 16 6.00 -4.04 1.28
C MET A 16 7.11 -4.38 2.28
N ASN A 17 6.92 -5.44 3.07
CA ASN A 17 7.92 -5.92 4.03
C ASN A 17 9.20 -6.42 3.32
N THR A 18 9.06 -7.00 2.12
CA THR A 18 10.22 -7.48 1.33
C THR A 18 11.03 -6.31 0.77
N ILE A 19 10.36 -5.24 0.32
CA ILE A 19 11.02 -4.03 -0.17
C ILE A 19 11.61 -3.20 0.98
N GLY A 20 11.00 -3.25 2.17
CA GLY A 20 11.47 -2.52 3.35
C GLY A 20 10.68 -1.24 3.64
N PHE A 21 9.41 -1.17 3.21
CA PHE A 21 8.50 -0.10 3.62
C PHE A 21 8.39 -0.04 5.14
N ARG A 22 8.31 1.19 5.67
CA ARG A 22 8.14 1.43 7.10
C ARG A 22 6.84 2.19 7.34
N LEU A 23 6.18 1.87 8.46
CA LEU A 23 5.05 2.66 8.93
C LEU A 23 5.59 4.01 9.42
N ASN A 24 5.18 5.09 8.76
CA ASN A 24 5.56 6.45 9.08
C ASN A 24 4.58 7.08 10.07
N ALA A 25 3.27 6.91 9.82
CA ALA A 25 2.22 7.40 10.70
C ALA A 25 1.01 6.48 10.64
N SER A 26 0.25 6.42 11.73
CA SER A 26 -1.07 5.77 11.77
C SER A 26 -2.04 6.73 12.45
N GLN A 27 -3.16 7.00 11.80
CA GLN A 27 -4.20 7.86 12.33
C GLN A 27 -5.55 7.15 12.28
N THR A 28 -6.22 7.08 13.42
CA THR A 28 -7.58 6.55 13.52
C THR A 28 -8.56 7.66 13.85
N LYS A 29 -9.59 7.81 13.03
CA LYS A 29 -10.70 8.75 13.25
C LYS A 29 -12.02 8.10 12.81
N ASP A 30 -13.07 8.19 13.62
CA ASP A 30 -14.41 7.68 13.30
C ASP A 30 -14.41 6.20 12.82
N ASN A 31 -13.67 5.34 13.52
CA ASN A 31 -13.43 3.92 13.19
C ASN A 31 -12.79 3.67 11.82
N VAL A 32 -12.16 4.69 11.25
CA VAL A 32 -11.37 4.59 10.03
C VAL A 32 -9.91 4.79 10.40
N THR A 33 -9.10 3.77 10.19
CA THR A 33 -7.65 3.84 10.38
C THR A 33 -7.01 4.09 9.03
N VAL A 34 -6.11 5.07 8.98
CA VAL A 34 -5.25 5.35 7.84
C VAL A 34 -3.81 5.13 8.27
N ASN A 35 -3.19 4.11 7.69
CA ASN A 35 -1.77 3.83 7.85
C ASN A 35 -1.01 4.44 6.68
N HIS A 36 -0.02 5.26 6.99
CA HIS A 36 0.89 5.85 6.04
C HIS A 36 2.24 5.13 6.11
N TYR A 37 2.58 4.48 5.02
CA TYR A 37 3.84 3.78 4.81
C TYR A 37 4.73 4.55 3.85
N PHE A 38 6.03 4.37 4.02
CA PHE A 38 7.03 5.10 3.28
C PHE A 38 8.24 4.23 2.95
N PHE A 39 8.78 4.42 1.75
CA PHE A 39 10.08 3.89 1.33
C PHE A 39 10.80 4.97 0.51
N GLU A 40 11.90 5.51 1.05
CA GLU A 40 12.73 6.56 0.47
C GLU A 40 12.02 7.85 0.06
N THR A 41 11.27 7.84 -1.04
CA THR A 41 10.43 8.96 -1.53
C THR A 41 9.00 8.51 -1.85
N PHE A 42 8.75 7.19 -1.86
CA PHE A 42 7.49 6.60 -2.26
C PHE A 42 6.51 6.55 -1.08
N ASN A 43 5.35 7.18 -1.29
CA ASN A 43 4.28 7.25 -0.30
C ASN A 43 3.19 6.23 -0.60
N PHE A 44 2.84 5.44 0.42
CA PHE A 44 1.82 4.41 0.33
C PHE A 44 0.83 4.52 1.49
N PHE A 45 -0.46 4.53 1.20
CA PHE A 45 -1.51 4.66 2.20
C PHE A 45 -2.40 3.45 2.17
N GLU A 46 -2.68 2.93 3.35
CA GLU A 46 -3.71 1.95 3.58
C GLU A 46 -4.81 2.58 4.41
N LYS A 47 -6.05 2.39 3.98
CA LYS A 47 -7.24 2.82 4.70
C LYS A 47 -8.11 1.63 5.01
N GLU A 48 -8.37 1.40 6.27
CA GLU A 48 -9.26 0.35 6.77
C GLU A 48 -10.39 0.96 7.60
N LYS A 49 -11.53 0.28 7.63
CA LYS A 49 -12.69 0.69 8.44
C LYS A 49 -13.05 -0.45 9.38
N ASN A 50 -13.30 -0.13 10.64
CA ASN A 50 -13.65 -1.09 11.69
C ASN A 50 -12.63 -2.23 11.83
N ASN A 51 -11.33 -1.95 11.59
CA ASN A 51 -10.26 -2.93 11.63
C ASN A 51 -10.49 -4.14 10.69
N ASP A 52 -11.25 -3.95 9.61
CA ASP A 52 -11.59 -4.98 8.63
C ASP A 52 -10.62 -4.94 7.45
N HIS A 53 -9.55 -5.73 7.55
CA HIS A 53 -8.51 -5.86 6.52
C HIS A 53 -9.04 -6.39 5.17
N SER A 54 -10.22 -7.02 5.14
CA SER A 54 -10.82 -7.46 3.87
C SER A 54 -11.35 -6.30 3.03
N LYS A 55 -11.60 -5.15 3.68
CA LYS A 55 -12.07 -3.91 3.06
C LYS A 55 -11.00 -2.83 2.99
N SER A 56 -9.73 -3.18 3.28
CA SER A 56 -8.61 -2.25 3.14
C SER A 56 -8.55 -1.71 1.72
N LYS A 57 -8.46 -0.37 1.63
CA LYS A 57 -8.22 0.35 0.39
C LYS A 57 -6.80 0.85 0.40
N PHE A 58 -6.09 0.54 -0.67
CA PHE A 58 -4.70 0.91 -0.85
C PHE A 58 -4.59 2.05 -1.87
N LEU A 59 -3.72 3.00 -1.59
CA LEU A 59 -3.50 4.18 -2.41
C LEU A 59 -2.01 4.49 -2.43
N CYS A 60 -1.43 4.65 -3.62
CA CYS A 60 -0.12 5.26 -3.79
C CYS A 60 -0.23 6.54 -4.62
N PHE A 61 0.91 7.18 -4.80
CA PHE A 61 1.05 8.35 -5.64
C PHE A 61 2.04 8.03 -6.74
N ASP A 62 1.77 8.49 -7.95
CA ASP A 62 2.80 8.53 -8.98
C ASP A 62 3.80 9.65 -8.69
N MET A 63 4.77 9.81 -9.57
CA MET A 63 5.80 10.84 -9.49
C MET A 63 5.29 12.27 -9.66
N TYR A 64 4.12 12.45 -10.27
CA TYR A 64 3.49 13.75 -10.44
C TYR A 64 2.59 14.11 -9.25
N GLY A 65 2.48 13.19 -8.27
CA GLY A 65 1.61 13.36 -7.11
C GLY A 65 0.15 13.01 -7.38
N GLU A 66 -0.14 12.34 -8.51
CA GLU A 66 -1.47 11.87 -8.83
C GLU A 66 -1.80 10.58 -8.06
N LYS A 67 -3.05 10.50 -7.61
CA LYS A 67 -3.54 9.41 -6.75
C LYS A 67 -3.81 8.15 -7.58
N ILE A 68 -3.08 7.08 -7.30
CA ILE A 68 -3.28 5.76 -7.92
C ILE A 68 -3.93 4.80 -6.91
N PRO A 69 -5.20 4.40 -7.12
CA PRO A 69 -5.83 3.37 -6.30
C PRO A 69 -5.23 2.00 -6.64
N VAL A 70 -4.68 1.32 -5.64
CA VAL A 70 -4.07 0.00 -5.81
C VAL A 70 -5.16 -1.07 -5.68
N ARG A 71 -5.54 -1.67 -6.81
CA ARG A 71 -6.55 -2.74 -6.92
C ARG A 71 -5.92 -4.11 -7.05
N SER A 72 -4.64 -4.16 -7.45
CA SER A 72 -3.84 -5.38 -7.57
C SER A 72 -2.42 -5.15 -7.04
N LEU A 73 -1.70 -6.24 -6.73
CA LEU A 73 -0.28 -6.13 -6.39
C LEU A 73 0.55 -5.56 -7.55
N LEU A 74 0.14 -5.83 -8.80
CA LEU A 74 0.83 -5.34 -9.98
C LEU A 74 0.75 -3.81 -10.06
N ASP A 75 -0.40 -3.21 -9.72
CA ASP A 75 -0.57 -1.75 -9.73
C ASP A 75 0.45 -1.07 -8.82
N LEU A 76 0.65 -1.62 -7.62
CA LEU A 76 1.63 -1.13 -6.65
C LEU A 76 3.06 -1.32 -7.16
N GLN A 77 3.37 -2.50 -7.70
CA GLN A 77 4.71 -2.80 -8.22
C GLN A 77 5.07 -1.87 -9.37
N SER A 78 4.18 -1.70 -10.36
CA SER A 78 4.40 -0.81 -11.49
C SER A 78 4.60 0.64 -11.02
N ALA A 79 3.69 1.16 -10.18
CA ALA A 79 3.82 2.53 -9.67
C ALA A 79 5.13 2.75 -8.90
N PHE A 80 5.57 1.77 -8.12
CA PHE A 80 6.83 1.82 -7.38
C PHE A 80 8.06 1.81 -8.29
N PHE A 81 8.12 0.88 -9.25
CA PHE A 81 9.24 0.81 -10.17
C PHE A 81 9.31 2.02 -11.10
N ASP A 82 8.17 2.57 -11.53
CA ASP A 82 8.12 3.82 -12.30
C ASP A 82 8.71 4.97 -11.49
N ASN A 83 8.37 5.10 -10.20
CA ASN A 83 8.92 6.12 -9.30
C ASN A 83 10.44 5.96 -9.11
N ILE A 84 10.93 4.75 -8.84
CA ILE A 84 12.36 4.49 -8.65
C ILE A 84 13.15 4.69 -9.94
N SER A 85 12.58 4.33 -11.10
CA SER A 85 13.26 4.46 -12.39
C SER A 85 13.67 5.90 -12.72
N GLN A 86 12.98 6.89 -12.15
CA GLN A 86 13.27 8.31 -12.32
C GLN A 86 14.18 8.92 -11.24
N LEU A 87 14.55 8.15 -10.21
CA LEU A 87 15.59 8.55 -9.25
C LEU A 87 17.01 8.35 -9.82
N LYS A 88 17.14 7.83 -11.05
CA LYS A 88 18.40 7.59 -11.75
C LYS A 88 18.88 8.78 -12.57
#